data_AF-A0A934D6A5-F1
#
_entry.id   AF-A0A934D6A5-F1
#
_cell.length_a   1.000
_cell.length_b   1.000
_cell.length_c   1.000
_cell.angle_alpha   90.00
_cell.angle_beta   90.00
_cell.angle_gamma   90.00
#
_symmetry.space_group_name_H-M   'P 1'
#
loop_
_entity.id
_entity.type
_entity.pdbx_description
1 polymer ?
#
loop_
_entity_poly.entity_id
_entity_poly.type
_entity_poly.pdbx_seq_one_letter_code
_entity_poly.pdbx_strand_id
1 'polypeptide(L)'
;MIDGHRYNQIRLGLLRIENPMRLELPGLRGMDIVLDDNSWVCVDRTLYDLPVLAWTNFEVTRRASLHEPVRCLLHYYHIHAELIKETVLNTVLKEIAKRARNLSPSTSINDITALPQTGKSVPNR
;
A
#
# COMPACT_ATOMS: atom_id res chain seq x y z
N MET A 1 8.83 -8.32 -13.24
CA MET A 1 8.24 -9.06 -12.09
C MET A 1 8.49 -8.27 -10.82
N ILE A 2 7.60 -8.39 -9.84
CA ILE A 2 7.73 -7.79 -8.52
C ILE A 2 7.56 -8.86 -7.44
N ASP A 3 8.28 -8.70 -6.33
CA ASP A 3 8.14 -9.56 -5.17
C ASP A 3 6.69 -9.63 -4.68
N GLY A 4 6.23 -10.82 -4.30
CA GLY A 4 4.85 -11.08 -3.89
C GLY A 4 4.48 -10.28 -2.64
N HIS A 5 5.35 -10.26 -1.64
CA HIS A 5 5.10 -9.54 -0.39
C HIS A 5 4.98 -8.03 -0.64
N ARG A 6 5.90 -7.43 -1.40
CA ARG A 6 5.80 -6.01 -1.81
C ARG A 6 4.50 -5.74 -2.55
N TYR A 7 4.11 -6.60 -3.49
CA TYR A 7 2.89 -6.41 -4.24
C TYR A 7 1.65 -6.40 -3.34
N ASN A 8 1.55 -7.39 -2.46
CA ASN A 8 0.39 -7.54 -1.59
C ASN A 8 0.29 -6.39 -0.57
N GLN A 9 1.42 -5.88 -0.06
CA GLN A 9 1.42 -4.72 0.84
C GLN A 9 0.88 -3.46 0.15
N ILE A 10 1.31 -3.19 -1.08
CA ILE A 10 0.81 -2.05 -1.85
C ILE A 10 -0.68 -2.24 -2.17
N ARG A 11 -1.08 -3.45 -2.58
CA ARG A 11 -2.49 -3.79 -2.82
C ARG A 11 -3.37 -3.58 -1.59
N LEU A 12 -2.90 -3.99 -0.41
CA LEU A 12 -3.61 -3.77 0.86
C LEU A 12 -3.70 -2.28 1.19
N GLY A 13 -2.66 -1.51 0.92
CA GLY A 13 -2.69 -0.05 1.02
C GLY A 13 -3.81 0.55 0.16
N LEU A 14 -3.87 0.17 -1.12
CA LEU A 14 -4.93 0.63 -2.03
C LEU A 14 -6.33 0.26 -1.55
N LEU A 15 -6.51 -0.94 -0.99
CA LEU A 15 -7.83 -1.39 -0.51
C LEU A 15 -8.29 -0.70 0.79
N ARG A 16 -7.36 -0.28 1.65
CA ARG A 16 -7.68 0.17 3.02
C ARG A 16 -7.51 1.66 3.26
N ILE A 17 -6.70 2.34 2.44
CA ILE A 17 -6.35 3.74 2.65
C ILE A 17 -7.10 4.58 1.61
N GLU A 18 -6.74 4.45 0.34
CA GLU A 18 -7.37 5.15 -0.79
C GLU A 18 -6.96 4.49 -2.11
N ASN A 19 -7.79 4.64 -3.14
CA ASN A 19 -7.50 4.17 -4.49
C ASN A 19 -8.25 5.05 -5.52
N PRO A 20 -7.55 5.72 -6.46
CA PRO A 20 -6.10 5.76 -6.62
C PRO A 20 -5.40 6.46 -5.45
N MET A 21 -4.11 6.17 -5.27
CA MET A 21 -3.28 6.73 -4.21
C MET A 21 -2.07 7.46 -4.79
N ARG A 22 -1.86 8.71 -4.38
CA ARG A 22 -0.63 9.46 -4.69
C ARG A 22 0.22 9.60 -3.45
N LEU A 23 1.48 9.17 -3.55
CA LEU A 23 2.46 9.23 -2.48
C LEU A 23 3.64 10.09 -2.91
N GLU A 24 4.02 11.04 -2.07
CA GLU A 24 5.35 11.63 -2.17
C GLU A 24 6.41 10.55 -1.88
N LEU A 25 7.59 10.66 -2.50
CA LEU A 25 8.70 9.76 -2.25
C LEU A 25 9.83 10.47 -1.48
N PRO A 26 9.76 10.54 -0.12
CA PRO A 26 10.85 11.09 0.68
C PRO A 26 12.21 10.49 0.31
N GLY A 27 13.21 11.38 0.11
CA GLY A 27 14.55 11.00 -0.36
C GLY A 27 14.72 11.02 -1.88
N LEU A 28 13.64 11.12 -2.65
CA LEU A 28 13.65 11.34 -4.11
C LEU A 28 12.98 12.68 -4.39
N ARG A 29 13.76 13.77 -4.38
CA ARG A 29 13.23 15.13 -4.50
C ARG A 29 12.43 15.29 -5.79
N GLY A 30 11.20 15.80 -5.66
CA GLY A 30 10.33 16.04 -6.81
C GLY A 30 9.64 14.78 -7.34
N MET A 31 9.85 13.62 -6.73
CA MET A 31 9.26 12.37 -7.20
C MET A 31 8.04 12.00 -6.37
N ASP A 32 6.98 11.64 -7.08
CA ASP A 32 5.80 10.99 -6.52
C ASP A 32 5.62 9.62 -7.16
N ILE A 33 4.85 8.75 -6.50
CA ILE A 33 4.23 7.61 -7.17
C ILE A 33 2.72 7.77 -7.18
N VAL A 34 2.12 7.46 -8.32
CA VAL A 34 0.68 7.30 -8.48
C VAL A 34 0.39 5.81 -8.59
N LEU A 35 -0.48 5.31 -7.72
CA LEU A 35 -0.78 3.89 -7.57
C LEU A 35 -2.27 3.67 -7.82
N ASP A 36 -2.60 2.73 -8.69
CA ASP A 36 -3.93 2.15 -8.81
C ASP A 36 -3.88 0.62 -8.98
N ASP A 37 -5.02 0.03 -9.32
CA ASP A 37 -5.18 -1.42 -9.51
C ASP A 37 -4.36 -1.99 -10.67
N ASN A 38 -4.06 -1.16 -11.67
CA ASN A 38 -3.52 -1.57 -12.95
C ASN A 38 -2.07 -1.12 -13.15
N SER A 39 -1.67 -0.02 -12.52
CA SER A 39 -0.41 0.66 -12.77
C SER A 39 0.13 1.39 -11.54
N TRP A 40 1.44 1.29 -11.35
CA TRP A 40 2.20 2.03 -10.35
C TRP A 40 3.24 2.88 -11.09
N VAL A 41 3.04 4.19 -11.12
CA VAL A 41 3.81 5.11 -11.98
C VAL A 41 4.56 6.10 -11.12
N CYS A 42 5.89 6.03 -11.15
CA CYS A 42 6.75 7.07 -10.57
C CYS A 42 6.80 8.24 -11.54
N VAL A 43 6.51 9.44 -11.07
CA VAL A 43 6.48 10.68 -11.86
C VAL A 43 7.38 11.74 -11.24
N ASP A 44 7.96 12.59 -12.08
CA ASP A 44 8.60 13.83 -11.64
C ASP A 44 7.57 14.97 -11.64
N ARG A 45 7.10 15.35 -10.45
CA ARG A 45 6.10 16.41 -10.27
C ARG A 45 6.62 17.79 -10.66
N THR A 46 7.94 17.96 -10.73
CA THR A 46 8.56 19.23 -11.14
C THR A 46 8.59 19.39 -12.65
N LEU A 47 8.34 18.30 -13.39
CA LEU A 47 8.29 18.26 -14.85
C LEU A 47 6.91 17.86 -15.36
N TYR A 48 5.84 18.45 -14.80
CA TYR A 48 4.45 18.19 -15.22
C TYR A 48 4.04 16.71 -15.15
N ASP A 49 4.43 16.03 -14.07
CA ASP A 49 4.19 14.60 -13.86
C ASP A 49 4.78 13.71 -14.96
N LEU A 50 5.96 14.09 -15.47
CA LEU A 50 6.69 13.29 -16.45
C LEU A 50 6.95 11.88 -15.88
N PRO A 51 6.50 10.80 -16.55
CA PRO A 51 6.76 9.45 -16.10
C PRO A 51 8.27 9.15 -16.10
N VAL A 52 8.75 8.54 -15.01
CA VAL A 52 10.15 8.12 -14.86
C VAL A 52 10.26 6.61 -15.03
N LEU A 53 9.41 5.86 -14.32
CA LEU A 53 9.24 4.41 -14.49
C LEU A 53 7.85 3.96 -14.05
N ALA A 54 7.40 2.82 -14.57
CA ALA A 54 6.08 2.27 -14.24
C ALA A 54 6.07 0.74 -14.17
N TRP A 55 5.34 0.20 -13.19
CA TRP A 55 4.91 -1.19 -13.17
C TRP A 55 3.48 -1.29 -13.68
N THR A 56 3.22 -2.18 -14.64
CA THR A 56 1.92 -2.35 -15.28
C THR A 56 1.63 -3.82 -15.56
N ASN A 57 0.40 -4.14 -15.98
CA ASN A 57 0.00 -5.48 -16.43
C ASN A 57 0.28 -6.58 -15.38
N PHE A 58 -0.17 -6.36 -14.15
CA PHE A 58 -0.01 -7.32 -13.06
C PHE A 58 -0.79 -8.63 -13.33
N GLU A 59 -0.08 -9.75 -13.48
CA GLU A 59 -0.69 -11.08 -13.66
C GLU A 59 -0.99 -11.74 -12.30
N VAL A 60 -2.09 -11.36 -11.67
CA VAL A 60 -2.43 -11.78 -10.30
C VAL A 60 -3.06 -13.19 -10.26
N THR A 61 -3.83 -13.56 -11.29
CA THR A 61 -4.67 -14.78 -11.31
C THR A 61 -3.90 -16.08 -11.53
N ARG A 62 -2.63 -16.00 -11.97
CA ARG A 62 -1.79 -17.16 -12.29
C ARG A 62 -0.87 -17.59 -11.14
N ARG A 63 -1.09 -17.06 -9.93
CA ARG A 63 -0.32 -17.41 -8.73
C ARG A 63 -1.01 -18.52 -7.96
N ALA A 64 -0.25 -19.53 -7.56
CA ALA A 64 -0.72 -20.59 -6.68
C ALA A 64 -0.65 -20.18 -5.20
N SER A 65 0.17 -19.19 -4.86
CA SER A 65 0.37 -18.76 -3.48
C SER A 65 0.71 -17.27 -3.34
N LEU A 66 0.41 -16.71 -2.16
CA LEU A 66 0.51 -15.27 -1.88
C LEU A 66 1.96 -14.73 -1.93
N HIS A 67 2.94 -15.55 -1.57
CA HIS A 67 4.36 -15.19 -1.55
C HIS A 67 4.99 -15.19 -2.94
N GLU A 68 4.34 -15.79 -3.93
CA GLU A 68 4.88 -15.88 -5.29
C GLU A 68 5.00 -14.49 -5.93
N PRO A 69 6.11 -14.22 -6.65
CA PRO A 69 6.26 -12.98 -7.40
C PRO A 69 5.11 -12.76 -8.38
N VAL A 70 4.74 -11.50 -8.57
CA VAL A 70 3.75 -11.09 -9.58
C VAL A 70 4.49 -10.75 -10.88
N ARG A 71 4.13 -11.43 -11.96
CA ARG A 71 4.57 -11.00 -13.30
C ARG A 71 3.92 -9.68 -13.64
N CYS A 72 4.71 -8.76 -14.17
CA CYS A 72 4.32 -7.42 -14.54
C CYS A 72 5.32 -6.90 -15.55
N LEU A 73 4.91 -5.92 -16.35
CA LEU A 73 5.81 -5.14 -17.19
C LEU A 73 6.45 -4.03 -16.36
N LEU A 74 7.68 -3.68 -16.70
CA LEU A 74 8.41 -2.57 -16.11
C LEU A 74 8.87 -1.67 -17.24
N HIS A 75 8.36 -0.44 -17.25
CA HIS A 75 8.68 0.58 -18.22
C HIS A 75 9.68 1.56 -17.62
N TYR A 76 10.71 1.91 -18.40
CA TYR A 76 11.68 2.94 -18.06
C TYR A 76 11.56 4.05 -19.10
N TYR A 77 11.23 5.25 -18.64
CA TYR A 77 11.05 6.43 -19.51
C TYR A 77 12.22 7.40 -19.41
N HIS A 78 13.09 7.21 -18.41
CA HIS A 78 14.30 8.00 -18.20
C HIS A 78 15.55 7.10 -18.11
N ILE A 79 16.69 7.58 -18.61
CA ILE A 79 17.92 6.79 -18.80
C ILE A 79 18.49 6.21 -17.48
N HIS A 80 18.20 6.86 -16.36
CA HIS A 80 18.68 6.47 -15.03
C HIS A 80 17.57 5.90 -14.13
N ALA A 81 16.39 5.63 -14.70
CA ALA A 81 15.23 5.19 -13.92
C ALA A 81 15.46 3.85 -13.22
N GLU A 82 16.26 2.96 -13.79
CA GLU A 82 16.59 1.67 -13.17
C GLU A 82 17.30 1.84 -11.81
N LEU A 83 18.12 2.88 -11.65
CA LEU A 83 18.89 3.12 -10.42
C LEU A 83 18.00 3.44 -9.21
N ILE A 84 16.82 4.03 -9.45
CA ILE A 84 15.91 4.44 -8.37
C ILE A 84 14.81 3.42 -8.09
N LYS A 85 14.68 2.37 -8.90
CA LYS A 85 13.61 1.36 -8.82
C LYS A 85 13.42 0.80 -7.40
N GLU A 86 14.50 0.34 -6.77
CA GLU A 86 14.44 -0.23 -5.42
C GLU A 86 14.13 0.82 -4.36
N THR A 87 14.68 2.03 -4.51
CA THR A 87 14.39 3.15 -3.61
C THR A 87 12.91 3.52 -3.67
N VAL A 88 12.33 3.62 -4.87
CA VAL A 88 10.90 3.89 -5.07
C VAL A 88 10.07 2.85 -4.32
N LEU A 89 10.25 1.55 -4.59
CA LEU A 89 9.45 0.50 -3.95
C LEU A 89 9.60 0.52 -2.42
N ASN A 90 10.82 0.63 -1.91
CA ASN A 90 11.06 0.66 -0.46
C ASN A 90 10.41 1.88 0.21
N THR A 91 10.45 3.04 -0.44
CA THR A 91 9.82 4.26 0.08
C THR A 91 8.30 4.14 0.07
N VAL A 92 7.70 3.58 -0.98
CA VAL A 92 6.26 3.32 -1.05
C VAL A 92 5.78 2.45 0.12
N LEU A 93 6.49 1.35 0.39
CA LEU A 93 6.12 0.46 1.50
C LEU A 93 6.20 1.17 2.86
N LYS A 94 7.21 2.02 3.06
CA LYS A 94 7.33 2.83 4.28
C LYS A 94 6.17 3.81 4.43
N GLU A 95 5.81 4.52 3.36
CA GLU A 95 4.73 5.52 3.39
C GLU A 95 3.35 4.87 3.55
N ILE A 96 3.09 3.75 2.87
CA ILE A 96 1.84 2.97 3.09
C ILE A 96 1.76 2.48 4.54
N ALA A 97 2.83 1.91 5.08
CA ALA A 97 2.84 1.44 6.47
C ALA A 97 2.61 2.59 7.46
N LYS A 98 3.18 3.78 7.19
CA LYS A 98 2.97 4.99 7.99
C LYS A 98 1.52 5.45 7.95
N ARG A 99 0.91 5.54 6.77
CA ARG A 99 -0.49 5.92 6.61
C ARG A 99 -1.44 4.90 7.26
N ALA A 100 -1.16 3.60 7.11
CA ALA A 100 -1.95 2.54 7.73
C ALA A 100 -1.98 2.65 9.27
N ARG A 101 -0.86 3.01 9.93
CA ARG A 101 -0.83 3.23 11.39
C ARG A 101 -1.69 4.43 11.83
N ASN A 102 -1.80 5.46 10.99
CA ASN A 102 -2.60 6.65 11.30
C ASN A 102 -4.11 6.40 11.15
N LEU A 103 -4.51 5.44 10.32
CA LEU A 103 -5.90 4.99 10.17
C LEU A 103 -6.42 4.18 11.35
N SER A 104 -5.53 3.74 12.25
CA SER A 104 -5.90 3.10 13.50
C SER A 104 -5.64 4.00 14.72
N PRO A 105 -6.41 5.08 14.94
CA PRO A 105 -6.44 5.73 16.25
C PRO A 105 -7.40 4.96 17.18
N SER A 106 -6.84 4.34 18.23
CA SER A 106 -7.52 3.84 19.45
C SER A 106 -8.81 3.02 19.28
N THR A 107 -8.72 1.69 19.34
CA THR A 107 -9.70 0.94 20.14
C THR A 107 -9.19 0.97 21.59
N SER A 108 -9.63 1.94 22.38
CA SER A 108 -9.36 1.93 23.82
C SER A 108 -10.08 0.72 24.41
N ILE A 109 -9.34 -0.13 25.13
CA ILE A 109 -9.87 -1.29 25.88
C ILE A 109 -10.97 -0.86 26.89
N ASN A 110 -11.08 0.44 27.18
CA ASN A 110 -12.10 1.01 28.07
C ASN A 110 -13.52 1.00 27.52
N ASP A 111 -13.75 0.77 26.21
CA ASP A 111 -15.11 0.74 25.66
C ASP A 111 -15.84 -0.60 25.93
N ILE A 112 -15.14 -1.63 26.42
CA ILE A 112 -15.71 -2.96 26.71
C ILE A 112 -16.42 -3.00 28.08
N THR A 113 -16.23 -2.02 28.96
CA THR A 113 -16.77 -2.09 30.33
C THR A 113 -18.25 -1.70 30.47
N ALA A 114 -18.93 -1.34 29.38
CA ALA A 114 -20.37 -1.06 29.38
C ALA A 114 -21.20 -2.31 29.04
N LEU A 115 -20.98 -3.42 29.75
CA LEU A 115 -21.97 -4.50 29.83
C LEU A 115 -22.91 -4.20 31.01
N PRO A 116 -24.23 -4.06 30.81
CA PRO A 116 -25.14 -3.93 31.93
C PRO A 116 -25.12 -5.22 32.75
N GLN A 117 -24.66 -5.12 34.00
CA GLN A 117 -24.78 -6.16 35.02
C GLN A 117 -26.26 -6.35 35.35
N THR A 118 -26.98 -7.15 34.58
CA THR A 118 -28.30 -7.63 34.99
C THR A 118 -28.12 -8.81 35.93
N GLY A 119 -27.78 -8.51 37.18
CA GLY A 119 -28.01 -9.43 38.28
C GLY A 119 -29.51 -9.49 38.57
N LYS A 120 -30.15 -10.62 38.28
CA LYS A 120 -31.35 -11.06 39.02
C LYS A 120 -31.30 -12.56 39.26
N SER A 121 -31.50 -12.86 40.53
CA SER A 121 -31.46 -14.11 41.26
C SER A 121 -32.36 -15.22 40.71
N VAL A 122 -31.84 -16.45 40.77
CA VAL A 122 -32.59 -17.71 40.76
C VAL A 122 -33.63 -17.72 41.89
N PRO A 123 -34.80 -18.36 41.69
CA PRO A 123 -35.18 -19.34 42.68
C PRO A 123 -35.61 -20.69 42.09
N ASN A 124 -35.23 -21.69 42.87
CA ASN A 124 -35.45 -23.13 42.80
C ASN A 124 -36.87 -23.57 42.42
N ARG A 125 -36.96 -24.58 41.54
CA ARG A 125 -37.85 -25.72 41.73
C ARG A 125 -37.41 -26.94 40.94
#